data_AF-A0A2H0P7I5-F1
#
_entry.id   AF-A0A2H0P7I5-F1
#
_cell.length_a   1.000
_cell.length_b   1.000
_cell.length_c   1.000
_cell.angle_alpha   90.00
_cell.angle_beta   90.00
_cell.angle_gamma   90.00
#
_symmetry.space_group_name_H-M   'P 1'
#
loop_
_entity.id
_entity.type
_entity.pdbx_description
1 polymer ?
#
loop_
_entity_poly.entity_id
_entity_poly.type
_entity_poly.pdbx_seq_one_letter_code
_entity_poly.pdbx_strand_id
1 'polypeptide(L)'
;MNKENILKLLEDIAAGKKSPADVLKDLCHLPFEEMDFAKVDSHRHLRNGFSEVIYCRGKTTEHIISITRKMLENGMNVLGTRTDPEVGEHIIKEIKNAEFDPLSGTFMVLAHKIESIKGRLAILAAGTADLKVAEEAKRTANFFGAEVRTYYDVGVAGLHRLLAHVKELDDNDVLIAVAGMEGALPSVLGGLVSKPIIAVPTSVGYGSNFGGVTPLFAMLNSCSEGITVVNIDNGFGAACAALRIVNGLTG
;
A
#
# COMPACT_ATOMS: atom_id res chain seq x y z
N MET A 1 -4.98 -12.39 23.71
CA MET A 1 -6.04 -12.60 24.74
C MET A 1 -5.98 -14.05 25.21
N ASN A 2 -6.29 -14.31 26.48
CA ASN A 2 -6.49 -15.68 26.97
C ASN A 2 -7.96 -16.11 26.73
N LYS A 3 -8.23 -17.42 26.81
CA LYS A 3 -9.59 -17.98 26.60
C LYS A 3 -10.64 -17.35 27.51
N GLU A 4 -10.28 -17.05 28.74
CA GLU A 4 -11.18 -16.46 29.76
C GLU A 4 -11.69 -15.08 29.36
N ASN A 5 -10.84 -14.22 28.79
CA ASN A 5 -11.26 -12.90 28.32
C ASN A 5 -12.17 -12.96 27.09
N ILE A 6 -11.96 -13.92 26.19
CA ILE A 6 -12.85 -14.13 25.02
C ILE A 6 -14.21 -14.63 25.51
N LEU A 7 -14.22 -15.61 26.43
CA LEU A 7 -15.45 -16.17 26.99
C LEU A 7 -16.29 -15.07 27.65
N LYS A 8 -15.66 -14.19 28.42
CA LYS A 8 -16.34 -13.06 29.07
C LYS A 8 -16.96 -12.08 28.07
N LEU A 9 -16.28 -11.76 26.97
CA LEU A 9 -16.84 -10.91 25.92
C LEU A 9 -18.05 -11.56 25.23
N LEU A 10 -18.01 -12.88 25.01
CA LEU A 10 -19.13 -13.62 24.44
C LEU A 10 -20.31 -13.70 25.42
N GLU A 11 -20.05 -13.88 26.71
CA GLU A 11 -21.06 -13.84 27.78
C GLU A 11 -21.70 -12.45 27.91
N ASP A 12 -20.91 -11.37 27.79
CA ASP A 12 -21.41 -10.00 27.81
C ASP A 12 -22.30 -9.67 26.60
N ILE A 13 -22.05 -10.28 25.42
CA ILE A 13 -22.96 -10.23 24.26
C ILE A 13 -24.25 -11.00 24.55
N ALA A 14 -24.12 -12.25 25.02
CA ALA A 14 -25.27 -13.10 25.31
C ALA A 14 -26.19 -12.51 26.40
N ALA A 15 -25.60 -11.77 27.35
CA ALA A 15 -26.31 -11.05 28.40
C ALA A 15 -26.84 -9.67 27.97
N GLY A 16 -26.62 -9.24 26.72
CA GLY A 16 -27.05 -7.95 26.19
C GLY A 16 -26.33 -6.73 26.78
N LYS A 17 -25.22 -6.93 27.50
CA LYS A 17 -24.43 -5.84 28.12
C LYS A 17 -23.55 -5.10 27.13
N LYS A 18 -23.17 -5.76 26.03
CA LYS A 18 -22.43 -5.17 24.92
C LYS A 18 -23.04 -5.60 23.59
N SER A 19 -23.05 -4.70 22.62
CA SER A 19 -23.39 -5.08 21.25
C SER A 19 -22.22 -5.83 20.61
N PRO A 20 -22.47 -6.69 19.59
CA PRO A 20 -21.41 -7.28 18.78
C PRO A 20 -20.45 -6.22 18.19
N ALA A 21 -20.95 -5.02 17.86
CA ALA A 21 -20.13 -3.91 17.34
C ALA A 21 -19.19 -3.33 18.40
N ASP A 22 -19.61 -3.27 19.67
CA ASP A 22 -18.76 -2.79 20.76
C ASP A 22 -17.67 -3.81 21.13
N VAL A 23 -18.00 -5.09 21.12
CA VAL A 23 -17.00 -6.15 21.33
C VAL A 23 -15.99 -6.20 20.18
N LEU A 24 -16.41 -5.93 18.94
CA LEU A 24 -15.50 -5.78 17.81
C LEU A 24 -14.47 -4.66 18.03
N LYS A 25 -14.88 -3.51 18.60
CA LYS A 25 -13.95 -2.43 18.99
C LYS A 25 -12.96 -2.88 20.08
N ASP A 26 -13.41 -3.65 21.06
CA ASP A 26 -12.51 -4.17 22.11
C ASP A 26 -11.49 -5.16 21.54
N LEU A 27 -11.91 -6.02 20.60
CA LEU A 27 -11.05 -6.99 19.92
C LEU A 27 -10.05 -6.35 18.95
N CYS A 28 -10.35 -5.15 18.43
CA CYS A 28 -9.41 -4.39 17.61
C CYS A 28 -8.07 -4.16 18.32
N HIS A 29 -8.02 -4.14 19.65
CA HIS A 29 -6.83 -3.73 20.39
C HIS A 29 -5.81 -4.83 20.75
N LEU A 30 -6.05 -6.15 20.54
CA LEU A 30 -5.06 -7.28 20.70
C LEU A 30 -5.65 -8.65 20.27
N PRO A 31 -4.86 -9.71 19.89
CA PRO A 31 -3.39 -9.85 19.96
C PRO A 31 -2.67 -10.10 18.62
N PHE A 32 -1.36 -9.87 18.61
CA PHE A 32 -0.42 -10.40 17.63
C PHE A 32 0.00 -11.83 18.03
N GLU A 33 0.40 -12.68 17.08
CA GLU A 33 1.05 -13.96 17.32
C GLU A 33 2.57 -13.78 17.39
N GLU A 34 3.21 -14.36 18.41
CA GLU A 34 4.68 -14.34 18.53
C GLU A 34 5.28 -15.54 17.81
N MET A 35 6.22 -15.26 16.89
CA MET A 35 7.17 -16.21 16.31
C MET A 35 8.56 -15.85 16.84
N ASP A 36 9.50 -16.80 16.82
CA ASP A 36 10.87 -16.59 17.35
C ASP A 36 11.60 -15.36 16.75
N PHE A 37 11.19 -14.91 15.56
CA PHE A 37 11.82 -13.83 14.81
C PHE A 37 10.84 -12.73 14.33
N ALA A 38 9.53 -12.81 14.64
CA ALA A 38 8.52 -11.83 14.20
C ALA A 38 7.27 -11.85 15.10
N LYS A 39 6.53 -10.73 15.17
CA LYS A 39 5.20 -10.69 15.78
C LYS A 39 4.17 -10.36 14.70
N VAL A 40 3.33 -11.34 14.36
CA VAL A 40 2.32 -11.25 13.29
C VAL A 40 1.02 -10.70 13.86
N ASP A 41 0.61 -9.52 13.43
CA ASP A 41 -0.54 -8.76 13.87
C ASP A 41 -1.84 -9.23 13.17
N SER A 42 -2.39 -10.35 13.64
CA SER A 42 -3.60 -10.98 13.09
C SER A 42 -4.87 -10.11 13.16
N HIS A 43 -4.89 -9.07 14.01
CA HIS A 43 -6.03 -8.16 14.18
C HIS A 43 -5.89 -6.84 13.42
N ARG A 44 -4.83 -6.66 12.60
CA ARG A 44 -4.61 -5.41 11.86
C ARG A 44 -5.78 -5.02 10.95
N HIS A 45 -6.43 -6.02 10.34
CA HIS A 45 -7.59 -5.82 9.49
C HIS A 45 -8.76 -5.19 10.25
N LEU A 46 -8.96 -5.58 11.52
CA LEU A 46 -10.00 -5.02 12.37
C LEU A 46 -9.77 -3.54 12.71
N ARG A 47 -8.51 -3.10 12.83
CA ARG A 47 -8.17 -1.70 13.17
C ARG A 47 -8.19 -0.75 11.98
N ASN A 48 -7.57 -1.16 10.87
CA ASN A 48 -7.24 -0.27 9.76
C ASN A 48 -7.81 -0.74 8.42
N GLY A 49 -8.57 -1.83 8.38
CA GLY A 49 -9.09 -2.44 7.15
C GLY A 49 -8.05 -3.23 6.35
N PHE A 50 -6.77 -3.20 6.72
CA PHE A 50 -5.69 -3.86 5.98
C PHE A 50 -5.19 -5.12 6.69
N SER A 51 -5.00 -6.21 5.95
CA SER A 51 -4.21 -7.36 6.42
C SER A 51 -2.73 -6.97 6.62
N GLU A 52 -2.01 -7.78 7.39
CA GLU A 52 -0.57 -7.59 7.55
C GLU A 52 0.18 -7.80 6.23
N VAL A 53 1.27 -7.07 6.04
CA VAL A 53 2.09 -7.07 4.82
C VAL A 53 3.54 -7.34 5.20
N ILE A 54 4.20 -8.21 4.45
CA ILE A 54 5.56 -8.64 4.72
C ILE A 54 6.54 -7.69 4.02
N TYR A 55 7.19 -6.81 4.79
CA TYR A 55 8.39 -6.14 4.32
C TYR A 55 9.52 -7.16 4.16
N CYS A 56 9.94 -7.46 2.92
CA CYS A 56 10.85 -8.57 2.62
C CYS A 56 12.32 -8.19 2.67
N ARG A 57 12.67 -6.97 2.25
CA ARG A 57 14.06 -6.50 2.21
C ARG A 57 14.73 -6.64 3.59
N GLY A 58 15.87 -7.34 3.62
CA GLY A 58 16.64 -7.59 4.84
C GLY A 58 16.18 -8.80 5.67
N LYS A 59 15.14 -9.53 5.24
CA LYS A 59 14.77 -10.83 5.81
C LYS A 59 15.37 -11.97 4.98
N THR A 60 15.60 -13.12 5.64
CA THR A 60 15.97 -14.35 4.92
C THR A 60 14.75 -14.95 4.22
N THR A 61 15.01 -15.72 3.17
CA THR A 61 13.98 -16.42 2.40
C THR A 61 13.15 -17.34 3.29
N GLU A 62 13.80 -18.05 4.22
CA GLU A 62 13.16 -18.97 5.17
C GLU A 62 12.21 -18.22 6.12
N HIS A 63 12.60 -17.04 6.60
CA HIS A 63 11.73 -16.20 7.43
C HIS A 63 10.49 -15.75 6.65
N ILE A 64 10.66 -15.33 5.39
CA ILE A 64 9.54 -14.86 4.54
C ILE A 64 8.56 -16.01 4.28
N ILE A 65 9.05 -17.20 3.94
CA ILE A 65 8.20 -18.39 3.72
C ILE A 65 7.47 -18.77 5.00
N SER A 66 8.17 -18.78 6.13
CA SER A 66 7.58 -19.17 7.42
C SER A 66 6.46 -18.21 7.83
N ILE A 67 6.67 -16.89 7.69
CA ILE A 67 5.62 -15.88 7.94
C ILE A 67 4.45 -16.09 6.98
N THR A 68 4.74 -16.30 5.69
CA THR A 68 3.70 -16.48 4.66
C THR A 68 2.83 -17.71 4.96
N ARG A 69 3.43 -18.86 5.28
CA ARG A 69 2.71 -20.09 5.64
C ARG A 69 1.83 -19.85 6.87
N LYS A 70 2.37 -19.20 7.90
CA LYS A 70 1.63 -18.90 9.13
C LYS A 70 0.42 -18.00 8.87
N MET A 71 0.58 -16.98 8.04
CA MET A 71 -0.52 -16.09 7.67
C MET A 71 -1.61 -16.82 6.86
N LEU A 72 -1.22 -17.70 5.96
CA LEU A 72 -2.15 -18.52 5.17
C LEU A 72 -2.89 -19.55 6.02
N GLU A 73 -2.24 -20.17 7.02
CA GLU A 73 -2.89 -21.06 7.99
C GLU A 73 -4.02 -20.34 8.75
N ASN A 74 -3.83 -19.05 9.02
CA ASN A 74 -4.83 -18.19 9.65
C ASN A 74 -5.88 -17.65 8.64
N GLY A 75 -5.89 -18.13 7.39
CA GLY A 75 -6.84 -17.76 6.35
C GLY A 75 -6.63 -16.36 5.77
N MET A 76 -5.48 -15.72 6.03
CA MET A 76 -5.20 -14.36 5.58
C MET A 76 -4.57 -14.34 4.19
N ASN A 77 -4.99 -13.39 3.36
CA ASN A 77 -4.25 -13.04 2.15
C ASN A 77 -2.90 -12.42 2.54
N VAL A 78 -1.85 -12.73 1.78
CA VAL A 78 -0.49 -12.25 2.03
C VAL A 78 -0.01 -11.38 0.88
N LEU A 79 0.53 -10.21 1.21
CA LEU A 79 1.29 -9.35 0.31
C LEU A 79 2.69 -9.19 0.87
N GLY A 80 3.71 -9.44 0.05
CA GLY A 80 5.10 -9.12 0.33
C GLY A 80 5.57 -7.96 -0.55
N THR A 81 6.33 -7.03 0.03
CA THR A 81 6.86 -5.85 -0.65
C THR A 81 8.39 -5.84 -0.62
N ARG A 82 9.01 -5.22 -1.63
CA ARG A 82 10.47 -5.10 -1.78
C ARG A 82 11.17 -6.46 -1.72
N THR A 83 10.61 -7.42 -2.44
CA THR A 83 11.13 -8.78 -2.60
C THR A 83 12.12 -8.82 -3.74
N ASP A 84 13.32 -9.33 -3.47
CA ASP A 84 14.34 -9.53 -4.49
C ASP A 84 13.93 -10.67 -5.45
N PRO A 85 14.31 -10.62 -6.74
CA PRO A 85 13.88 -11.61 -7.73
C PRO A 85 14.15 -13.06 -7.34
N GLU A 86 15.33 -13.35 -6.80
CA GLU A 86 15.71 -14.70 -6.35
C GLU A 86 14.79 -15.22 -5.23
N VAL A 87 14.43 -14.34 -4.30
CA VAL A 87 13.51 -14.66 -3.20
C VAL A 87 12.11 -14.91 -3.75
N GLY A 88 11.64 -14.05 -4.66
CA GLY A 88 10.35 -14.19 -5.32
C GLY A 88 10.22 -15.50 -6.10
N GLU A 89 11.26 -15.87 -6.86
CA GLU A 89 11.34 -17.14 -7.57
C GLU A 89 11.32 -18.37 -6.64
N HIS A 90 11.90 -18.24 -5.45
CA HIS A 90 11.86 -19.30 -4.46
C HIS A 90 10.47 -19.43 -3.83
N ILE A 91 9.81 -18.30 -3.54
CA ILE A 91 8.45 -18.27 -2.99
C ILE A 91 7.44 -18.94 -3.93
N ILE A 92 7.48 -18.66 -5.23
CA ILE A 92 6.57 -19.28 -6.21
C ILE A 92 6.75 -20.81 -6.34
N LYS A 93 7.94 -21.33 -6.00
CA LYS A 93 8.22 -22.78 -5.98
C LYS A 93 7.70 -23.44 -4.70
N GLU A 94 7.87 -22.77 -3.57
CA GLU A 94 7.57 -23.31 -2.24
C GLU A 94 6.13 -23.11 -1.77
N ILE A 95 5.43 -22.11 -2.31
CA ILE A 95 4.10 -21.71 -1.88
C ILE A 95 3.13 -21.79 -3.04
N LYS A 96 2.15 -22.69 -2.92
CA LYS A 96 1.11 -22.88 -3.93
C LYS A 96 0.31 -21.59 -4.14
N ASN A 97 0.02 -21.27 -5.40
CA ASN A 97 -0.72 -20.08 -5.82
C ASN A 97 -0.03 -18.74 -5.49
N ALA A 98 1.25 -18.74 -5.14
CA ALA A 98 1.99 -17.50 -5.02
C ALA A 98 2.25 -16.90 -6.41
N GLU A 99 2.02 -15.59 -6.51
CA GLU A 99 2.33 -14.79 -7.70
C GLU A 99 3.41 -13.78 -7.33
N PHE A 100 4.49 -13.74 -8.10
CA PHE A 100 5.57 -12.76 -7.93
C PHE A 100 5.65 -11.85 -9.16
N ASP A 101 5.71 -10.55 -8.92
CA ASP A 101 5.96 -9.55 -9.95
C ASP A 101 7.35 -8.91 -9.76
N PRO A 102 8.30 -9.18 -10.68
CA PRO A 102 9.66 -8.68 -10.54
C PRO A 102 9.78 -7.17 -10.74
N LEU A 103 8.84 -6.53 -11.45
CA LEU A 103 8.90 -5.09 -11.72
C LEU A 103 8.62 -4.28 -10.44
N SER A 104 7.52 -4.58 -9.75
CA SER A 104 7.19 -3.97 -8.46
C SER A 104 8.06 -4.51 -7.31
N GLY A 105 8.62 -5.71 -7.47
CA GLY A 105 9.25 -6.43 -6.36
C GLY A 105 8.23 -6.80 -5.29
N THR A 106 7.04 -7.23 -5.70
CA THR A 106 5.99 -7.69 -4.78
C THR A 106 5.59 -9.13 -5.08
N PHE A 107 5.22 -9.88 -4.05
CA PHE A 107 4.55 -11.17 -4.22
C PHE A 107 3.21 -11.17 -3.48
N MET A 108 2.27 -11.98 -3.95
CA MET A 108 0.95 -12.12 -3.35
C MET A 108 0.57 -13.59 -3.25
N VAL A 109 -0.14 -13.95 -2.18
CA VAL A 109 -0.76 -15.26 -2.03
C VAL A 109 -2.18 -15.06 -1.49
N LEU A 110 -3.18 -15.52 -2.24
CA LEU A 110 -4.59 -15.34 -1.89
C LEU A 110 -5.14 -16.62 -1.26
N ALA A 111 -5.52 -16.52 0.02
CA ALA A 111 -6.29 -17.52 0.74
C ALA A 111 -7.80 -17.41 0.42
N HIS A 112 -8.28 -16.20 0.13
CA HIS A 112 -9.66 -15.89 -0.24
C HIS A 112 -9.71 -14.79 -1.32
N LYS A 113 -10.87 -14.66 -1.97
CA LYS A 113 -11.09 -13.66 -3.02
C LYS A 113 -11.00 -12.25 -2.42
N ILE A 114 -10.32 -11.33 -3.12
CA ILE A 114 -10.27 -9.92 -2.76
C ILE A 114 -11.65 -9.29 -3.01
N GLU A 115 -12.22 -8.65 -1.99
CA GLU A 115 -13.46 -7.88 -2.11
C GLU A 115 -13.15 -6.50 -2.69
N SER A 116 -14.00 -6.03 -3.61
CA SER A 116 -13.83 -4.70 -4.21
C SER A 116 -14.28 -3.62 -3.24
N ILE A 117 -13.46 -2.58 -3.09
CA ILE A 117 -13.85 -1.36 -2.38
C ILE A 117 -14.39 -0.32 -3.35
N LYS A 118 -15.21 0.61 -2.84
CA LYS A 118 -15.70 1.75 -3.62
C LYS A 118 -14.61 2.82 -3.71
N GLY A 119 -14.63 3.57 -4.81
CA GLY A 119 -13.74 4.71 -5.07
C GLY A 119 -12.62 4.39 -6.06
N ARG A 120 -12.11 5.44 -6.69
CA ARG A 120 -11.23 5.39 -7.86
C ARG A 120 -9.88 6.00 -7.55
N LEU A 121 -8.82 5.22 -7.75
CA LEU A 121 -7.45 5.68 -7.59
C LEU A 121 -6.79 5.88 -8.95
N ALA A 122 -6.05 6.97 -9.11
CA ALA A 122 -5.12 7.12 -10.22
C ALA A 122 -3.67 7.07 -9.72
N ILE A 123 -2.81 6.36 -10.42
CA ILE A 123 -1.37 6.32 -10.14
C ILE A 123 -0.64 6.84 -11.36
N LEU A 124 0.20 7.86 -11.13
CA LEU A 124 0.97 8.51 -12.16
C LEU A 124 2.47 8.26 -11.91
N ALA A 125 3.20 7.87 -12.94
CA ALA A 125 4.66 7.77 -12.92
C ALA A 125 5.26 8.82 -13.85
N ALA A 126 6.15 9.66 -13.34
CA ALA A 126 6.78 10.71 -14.13
C ALA A 126 7.61 10.15 -15.28
N GLY A 127 8.38 9.07 -15.04
CA GLY A 127 9.12 8.37 -16.09
C GLY A 127 9.03 6.85 -15.95
N THR A 128 9.54 6.15 -16.97
CA THR A 128 9.61 4.68 -16.96
C THR A 128 10.49 4.12 -15.84
N ALA A 129 11.49 4.89 -15.40
CA ALA A 129 12.36 4.51 -14.28
C ALA A 129 11.62 4.50 -12.93
N ASP A 130 10.51 5.24 -12.81
CA ASP A 130 9.68 5.30 -11.60
C ASP A 130 8.67 4.13 -11.51
N LEU A 131 8.58 3.30 -12.56
CA LEU A 131 7.56 2.24 -12.67
C LEU A 131 7.62 1.21 -11.55
N LYS A 132 8.82 0.89 -11.04
CA LYS A 132 8.95 -0.04 -9.89
C LYS A 132 8.12 0.43 -8.70
N VAL A 133 8.21 1.71 -8.36
CA VAL A 133 7.50 2.31 -7.22
C VAL A 133 6.01 2.48 -7.53
N ALA A 134 5.67 2.86 -8.76
CA ALA A 134 4.27 2.98 -9.20
C ALA A 134 3.54 1.63 -9.24
N GLU A 135 4.19 0.57 -9.72
CA GLU A 135 3.63 -0.79 -9.74
C GLU A 135 3.55 -1.40 -8.33
N GLU A 136 4.48 -1.08 -7.41
CA GLU A 136 4.33 -1.44 -5.99
C GLU A 136 3.05 -0.81 -5.40
N ALA A 137 2.82 0.47 -5.67
CA ALA A 137 1.60 1.16 -5.23
C ALA A 137 0.33 0.54 -5.85
N LYS A 138 0.34 0.28 -7.17
CA LYS A 138 -0.77 -0.34 -7.89
C LYS A 138 -1.11 -1.72 -7.36
N ARG A 139 -0.11 -2.60 -7.22
CA ARG A 139 -0.33 -3.97 -6.72
C ARG A 139 -0.78 -3.96 -5.27
N THR A 140 -0.26 -3.05 -4.45
CA THR A 140 -0.76 -2.84 -3.08
C THR A 140 -2.23 -2.42 -3.08
N ALA A 141 -2.61 -1.42 -3.89
CA ALA A 141 -3.99 -0.94 -3.98
C ALA A 141 -4.95 -2.04 -4.48
N ASN A 142 -4.57 -2.78 -5.52
CA ASN A 142 -5.35 -3.90 -6.05
C ASN A 142 -5.48 -5.04 -5.03
N PHE A 143 -4.43 -5.33 -4.26
CA PHE A 143 -4.46 -6.34 -3.20
C PHE A 143 -5.51 -6.05 -2.14
N PHE A 144 -5.76 -4.76 -1.87
CA PHE A 144 -6.81 -4.29 -0.97
C PHE A 144 -8.14 -3.95 -1.67
N GLY A 145 -8.29 -4.34 -2.94
CA GLY A 145 -9.57 -4.30 -3.64
C GLY A 145 -9.92 -2.98 -4.33
N ALA A 146 -9.00 -2.02 -4.40
CA ALA A 146 -9.24 -0.77 -5.13
C ALA A 146 -9.14 -0.97 -6.64
N GLU A 147 -9.98 -0.26 -7.39
CA GLU A 147 -9.79 -0.08 -8.82
C GLU A 147 -8.77 1.03 -9.07
N VAL A 148 -7.73 0.71 -9.84
CA VAL A 148 -6.61 1.62 -10.10
C VAL A 148 -6.47 1.89 -11.59
N ARG A 149 -6.47 3.18 -11.97
CA ARG A 149 -6.05 3.65 -13.28
C ARG A 149 -4.60 4.10 -13.23
N THR A 150 -3.83 3.80 -14.28
CA THR A 150 -2.40 4.12 -14.31
C THR A 150 -2.03 4.97 -15.51
N TYR A 151 -1.23 6.00 -15.27
CA TYR A 151 -0.74 6.94 -16.27
C TYR A 151 0.79 6.99 -16.18
N TYR A 152 1.47 6.42 -17.17
CA TYR A 152 2.93 6.28 -17.15
C TYR A 152 3.60 7.21 -18.14
N ASP A 153 4.83 7.60 -17.82
CA ASP A 153 5.62 8.55 -18.60
C ASP A 153 4.91 9.90 -18.78
N VAL A 154 4.31 10.42 -17.71
CA VAL A 154 3.58 11.71 -17.70
C VAL A 154 4.36 12.81 -16.96
N GLY A 155 5.69 12.72 -17.00
CA GLY A 155 6.60 13.65 -16.34
C GLY A 155 6.64 15.05 -16.96
N VAL A 156 7.22 15.99 -16.22
CA VAL A 156 7.21 17.42 -16.56
C VAL A 156 8.01 17.78 -17.82
N ALA A 157 9.03 16.98 -18.18
CA ALA A 157 9.79 17.15 -19.42
C ALA A 157 8.91 16.99 -20.68
N GLY A 158 7.80 16.25 -20.55
CA GLY A 158 6.81 16.05 -21.60
C GLY A 158 5.43 16.49 -21.13
N LEU A 159 5.30 17.68 -20.55
CA LEU A 159 4.08 18.16 -19.88
C LEU A 159 2.78 17.97 -20.69
N HIS A 160 2.84 18.07 -22.02
CA HIS A 160 1.69 17.81 -22.89
C HIS A 160 1.09 16.40 -22.72
N ARG A 161 1.89 15.39 -22.36
CA ARG A 161 1.43 14.02 -22.07
C ARG A 161 0.54 13.99 -20.83
N LEU A 162 0.92 14.72 -19.78
CA LEU A 162 0.08 14.90 -18.59
C LEU A 162 -1.20 15.67 -18.92
N LEU A 163 -1.08 16.79 -19.65
CA LEU A 163 -2.20 17.66 -20.00
C LEU A 163 -3.31 16.93 -20.77
N ALA A 164 -2.95 15.91 -21.57
CA ALA A 164 -3.91 15.09 -22.29
C ALA A 164 -4.89 14.32 -21.38
N HIS A 165 -4.51 14.07 -20.12
CA HIS A 165 -5.29 13.25 -19.19
C HIS A 165 -5.96 14.03 -18.05
N VAL A 166 -5.78 15.35 -17.95
CA VAL A 166 -6.26 16.16 -16.80
C VAL A 166 -7.73 15.93 -16.47
N LYS A 167 -8.61 15.87 -17.49
CA LYS A 167 -10.04 15.61 -17.28
C LYS A 167 -10.31 14.24 -16.66
N GLU A 168 -9.60 13.21 -17.11
CA GLU A 168 -9.75 11.86 -16.58
C GLU A 168 -9.17 11.75 -15.16
N LEU A 169 -8.14 12.53 -14.85
CA LEU A 169 -7.54 12.58 -13.51
C LEU A 169 -8.54 13.14 -12.50
N ASP A 170 -9.27 14.20 -12.85
CA ASP A 170 -10.32 14.79 -12.03
C ASP A 170 -11.55 13.88 -11.81
N ASP A 171 -11.67 12.78 -12.54
CA ASP A 171 -12.69 11.76 -12.25
C ASP A 171 -12.28 10.84 -11.09
N ASN A 172 -11.03 10.86 -10.64
CA ASN A 172 -10.59 9.98 -9.54
C ASN A 172 -10.85 10.63 -8.17
N ASP A 173 -10.87 9.81 -7.13
CA ASP A 173 -11.08 10.28 -5.75
C ASP A 173 -9.76 10.68 -5.09
N VAL A 174 -8.66 9.98 -5.42
CA VAL A 174 -7.30 10.27 -4.94
C VAL A 174 -6.27 9.95 -6.02
N LEU A 175 -5.22 10.76 -6.12
CA LEU A 175 -4.09 10.53 -7.02
C LEU A 175 -2.84 10.14 -6.24
N ILE A 176 -2.05 9.21 -6.78
CA ILE A 176 -0.69 8.93 -6.33
C ILE A 176 0.27 9.38 -7.43
N ALA A 177 1.18 10.29 -7.10
CA ALA A 177 2.13 10.86 -8.04
C ALA A 177 3.56 10.44 -7.68
N VAL A 178 4.15 9.58 -8.51
CA VAL A 178 5.47 8.99 -8.31
C VAL A 178 6.48 9.68 -9.21
N ALA A 179 7.52 10.28 -8.62
CA ALA A 179 8.53 11.00 -9.40
C ALA A 179 9.90 11.05 -8.73
N GLY A 180 10.92 10.77 -9.53
CA GLY A 180 12.33 11.02 -9.22
C GLY A 180 12.83 12.37 -9.74
N MET A 181 14.13 12.46 -10.02
CA MET A 181 14.84 13.68 -10.45
C MET A 181 14.61 14.83 -9.46
N GLU A 182 14.02 15.95 -9.90
CA GLU A 182 13.59 17.09 -9.09
C GLU A 182 12.20 16.93 -8.45
N GLY A 183 11.48 15.84 -8.74
CA GLY A 183 10.20 15.52 -8.08
C GLY A 183 9.06 16.48 -8.41
N ALA A 184 9.07 17.12 -9.58
CA ALA A 184 8.15 18.22 -9.90
C ALA A 184 6.70 17.80 -10.22
N LEU A 185 6.45 16.53 -10.57
CA LEU A 185 5.14 16.05 -11.02
C LEU A 185 4.00 16.36 -10.02
N PRO A 186 4.11 16.08 -8.71
CA PRO A 186 3.04 16.38 -7.75
C PRO A 186 2.70 17.87 -7.68
N SER A 187 3.69 18.75 -7.72
CA SER A 187 3.48 20.21 -7.70
C SER A 187 2.75 20.70 -8.95
N VAL A 188 3.08 20.13 -10.12
CA VAL A 188 2.35 20.46 -11.36
C VAL A 188 0.90 19.95 -11.27
N LEU A 189 0.70 18.72 -10.80
CA LEU A 189 -0.64 18.16 -10.61
C LEU A 189 -1.51 18.98 -9.68
N GLY A 190 -0.96 19.50 -8.58
CA GLY A 190 -1.71 20.33 -7.62
C GLY A 190 -2.24 21.63 -8.21
N GLY A 191 -1.69 22.11 -9.33
CA GLY A 191 -2.24 23.24 -10.10
C GLY A 191 -3.23 22.84 -11.19
N LEU A 192 -3.39 21.55 -11.49
CA LEU A 192 -4.19 21.04 -12.61
C LEU A 192 -5.44 20.28 -12.19
N VAL A 193 -5.45 19.70 -10.98
CA VAL A 193 -6.56 18.88 -10.48
C VAL A 193 -7.06 19.35 -9.12
N SER A 194 -8.30 19.01 -8.80
CA SER A 194 -8.93 19.34 -7.51
C SER A 194 -8.82 18.24 -6.45
N LYS A 195 -8.12 17.13 -6.78
CA LYS A 195 -8.11 15.91 -5.97
C LYS A 195 -6.92 15.86 -5.00
N PRO A 196 -7.05 15.17 -3.84
CA PRO A 196 -5.92 14.88 -2.97
C PRO A 196 -4.81 14.14 -3.73
N ILE A 197 -3.56 14.55 -3.49
CA ILE A 197 -2.38 13.98 -4.13
C ILE A 197 -1.47 13.38 -3.06
N ILE A 198 -1.17 12.08 -3.19
CA ILE A 198 -0.12 11.42 -2.42
C ILE A 198 1.15 11.39 -3.26
N ALA A 199 2.13 12.19 -2.88
CA ALA A 199 3.41 12.31 -3.56
C ALA A 199 4.41 11.25 -3.06
N VAL A 200 5.02 10.53 -4.00
CA VAL A 200 6.01 9.49 -3.73
C VAL A 200 7.33 9.89 -4.37
N PRO A 201 8.29 10.43 -3.60
CA PRO A 201 9.62 10.70 -4.12
C PRO A 201 10.32 9.37 -4.40
N THR A 202 10.99 9.26 -5.54
CA THR A 202 11.82 8.08 -5.85
C THR A 202 13.30 8.39 -5.75
N SER A 203 14.11 7.34 -5.53
CA SER A 203 15.57 7.42 -5.59
C SER A 203 16.12 7.50 -7.02
N VAL A 204 15.25 7.57 -8.03
CA VAL A 204 15.63 7.72 -9.44
C VAL A 204 16.20 9.11 -9.68
N GLY A 205 17.41 9.18 -10.20
CA GLY A 205 18.04 10.41 -10.67
C GLY A 205 19.55 10.35 -10.63
N TYR A 206 20.20 11.48 -10.89
CA TYR A 206 21.65 11.60 -10.93
C TYR A 206 22.16 12.51 -9.82
N GLY A 207 23.38 12.28 -9.31
CA GLY A 207 24.18 13.20 -8.48
C GLY A 207 23.39 14.01 -7.44
N SER A 208 22.86 15.16 -7.88
CA SER A 208 22.02 16.06 -7.10
C SER A 208 20.65 15.52 -6.68
N ASN A 209 20.22 14.32 -7.10
CA ASN A 209 19.04 13.65 -6.56
C ASN A 209 19.28 13.15 -5.11
N PHE A 210 20.54 12.86 -4.75
CA PHE A 210 20.95 12.37 -3.42
C PHE A 210 20.11 11.18 -2.92
N GLY A 211 19.82 10.21 -3.80
CA GLY A 211 19.07 9.01 -3.44
C GLY A 211 17.62 9.29 -3.03
N GLY A 212 17.01 10.32 -3.62
CA GLY A 212 15.61 10.71 -3.40
C GLY A 212 15.42 11.86 -2.41
N VAL A 213 16.49 12.37 -1.79
CA VAL A 213 16.38 13.51 -0.84
C VAL A 213 15.93 14.79 -1.53
N THR A 214 16.42 15.05 -2.74
CA THR A 214 16.01 16.24 -3.51
C THR A 214 14.51 16.22 -3.87
N PRO A 215 13.96 15.17 -4.50
CA PRO A 215 12.53 15.14 -4.78
C PRO A 215 11.70 15.10 -3.48
N LEU A 216 12.17 14.46 -2.42
CA LEU A 216 11.50 14.49 -1.11
C LEU A 216 11.33 15.92 -0.59
N PHE A 217 12.41 16.70 -0.53
CA PHE A 217 12.32 18.09 -0.07
C PHE A 217 11.55 18.98 -1.03
N ALA A 218 11.68 18.78 -2.34
CA ALA A 218 10.91 19.52 -3.33
C ALA A 218 9.40 19.30 -3.15
N MET A 219 8.97 18.04 -2.96
CA MET A 219 7.57 17.69 -2.74
C MET A 219 7.05 18.23 -1.39
N LEU A 220 7.85 18.14 -0.31
CA LEU A 220 7.47 18.68 1.00
C LEU A 220 7.38 20.21 1.03
N ASN A 221 8.23 20.89 0.25
CA ASN A 221 8.27 22.35 0.16
C ASN A 221 7.33 22.89 -0.93
N SER A 222 6.52 22.03 -1.58
CA SER A 222 5.57 22.47 -2.59
C SER A 222 4.55 23.43 -2.00
N CYS A 223 4.24 24.50 -2.73
CA CYS A 223 3.18 25.44 -2.36
C CYS A 223 1.79 24.98 -2.81
N SER A 224 1.70 23.87 -3.55
CA SER A 224 0.42 23.34 -4.01
C SER A 224 -0.35 22.69 -2.86
N GLU A 225 -1.60 23.09 -2.70
CA GLU A 225 -2.49 22.56 -1.67
C GLU A 225 -2.84 21.10 -1.96
N GLY A 226 -3.14 20.33 -0.91
CA GLY A 226 -3.63 18.95 -1.05
C GLY A 226 -2.56 17.89 -1.35
N ILE A 227 -1.27 18.24 -1.31
CA ILE A 227 -0.16 17.29 -1.42
C ILE A 227 0.19 16.71 -0.04
N THR A 228 0.25 15.38 0.05
CA THR A 228 0.82 14.65 1.20
C THR A 228 1.97 13.78 0.72
N VAL A 229 3.12 13.85 1.39
CA VAL A 229 4.35 13.19 0.94
C VAL A 229 4.62 11.95 1.78
N VAL A 230 4.92 10.83 1.12
CA VAL A 230 5.41 9.61 1.79
C VAL A 230 6.94 9.50 1.68
N ASN A 231 7.52 8.52 2.36
CA ASN A 231 8.95 8.29 2.30
C ASN A 231 9.43 7.87 0.90
N ILE A 232 10.73 7.96 0.66
CA ILE A 232 11.39 7.63 -0.60
C ILE A 232 11.12 6.16 -0.97
N ASP A 233 10.74 5.94 -2.23
CA ASP A 233 10.41 4.63 -2.81
C ASP A 233 9.31 3.88 -2.03
N ASN A 234 8.39 4.59 -1.37
CA ASN A 234 7.34 3.99 -0.54
C ASN A 234 6.00 3.94 -1.29
N GLY A 235 5.95 3.17 -2.38
CA GLY A 235 4.72 2.95 -3.15
C GLY A 235 3.65 2.24 -2.31
N PHE A 236 4.06 1.29 -1.48
CA PHE A 236 3.20 0.63 -0.49
C PHE A 236 2.48 1.63 0.43
N GLY A 237 3.24 2.51 1.09
CA GLY A 237 2.69 3.50 2.01
C GLY A 237 1.77 4.50 1.32
N ALA A 238 2.06 4.86 0.08
CA ALA A 238 1.22 5.73 -0.72
C ALA A 238 -0.14 5.09 -1.02
N ALA A 239 -0.13 3.81 -1.43
CA ALA A 239 -1.36 3.05 -1.66
C ALA A 239 -2.18 2.92 -0.38
N CYS A 240 -1.57 2.57 0.75
CA CYS A 240 -2.27 2.52 2.03
C CYS A 240 -2.89 3.87 2.43
N ALA A 241 -2.19 4.99 2.22
CA ALA A 241 -2.74 6.31 2.50
C ALA A 241 -3.95 6.61 1.60
N ALA A 242 -3.83 6.35 0.30
CA ALA A 242 -4.91 6.56 -0.66
C ALA A 242 -6.14 5.70 -0.36
N LEU A 243 -5.95 4.42 -0.02
CA LEU A 243 -7.00 3.50 0.39
C LEU A 243 -7.75 3.99 1.64
N ARG A 244 -7.04 4.57 2.62
CA ARG A 244 -7.69 5.12 3.82
C ARG A 244 -8.55 6.33 3.51
N ILE A 245 -8.09 7.21 2.62
CA ILE A 245 -8.87 8.37 2.18
C ILE A 245 -10.14 7.88 1.47
N VAL A 246 -10.00 6.96 0.52
CA VAL A 246 -11.12 6.42 -0.25
C VAL A 246 -12.12 5.67 0.63
N ASN A 247 -11.66 4.81 1.53
CA ASN A 247 -12.55 4.11 2.46
C ASN A 247 -13.31 5.09 3.36
N GLY A 248 -12.67 6.17 3.82
CA GLY A 248 -13.31 7.22 4.61
C GLY A 248 -14.40 8.03 3.88
N LEU A 249 -14.38 8.04 2.55
CA LEU A 249 -15.43 8.68 1.73
C LEU A 249 -16.67 7.78 1.54
N THR A 250 -16.53 6.48 1.79
CA THR A 250 -17.53 5.46 1.44
C THR A 250 -18.21 4.82 2.65
N GLY A 251 -17.76 5.18 3.85
CA GLY A 251 -18.31 4.77 5.14
C GLY A 251 -19.42 5.68 5.65
#